data_AF-A0A959ZDI0-F1
#
_entry.id   AF-A0A959ZDI0-F1
#
_cell.length_a   1.000
_cell.length_b   1.000
_cell.length_c   1.000
_cell.angle_alpha   90.00
_cell.angle_beta   90.00
_cell.angle_gamma   90.00
#
_symmetry.space_group_name_H-M   'P 1'
#
loop_
_entity.id
_entity.type
_entity.pdbx_description
1 polymer ?
#
loop_
_entity_poly.entity_id
_entity_poly.type
_entity_poly.pdbx_seq_one_letter_code
_entity_poly.pdbx_strand_id
1 'polypeptide(L)'
;MLRGDLTGEDLDKYVEERVVTTTLEKVLNSARAHSIFPATFGLACCAIEMMSTVSPRYDIARFGAEAFRASPRQADLLILSGRVSIKMAPVVRRIYDQMLEPKWAISMGACSSSGGMFQN
;
A
#
# COMPACT_ATOMS: atom_id res chain seq x y z
N MET A 1 -11.87 -6.66 -2.83
CA MET A 1 -12.84 -7.57 -2.19
C MET A 1 -13.89 -7.97 -3.23
N LEU A 2 -13.49 -8.79 -4.21
CA LEU A 2 -14.41 -9.54 -5.07
C LEU A 2 -14.12 -11.00 -4.76
N ARG A 3 -14.79 -11.51 -3.72
CA ARG A 3 -15.00 -12.95 -3.57
C ARG A 3 -16.22 -13.26 -4.44
N GLY A 4 -16.13 -14.32 -5.25
CA GLY A 4 -17.05 -14.63 -6.35
C GLY A 4 -18.44 -15.08 -5.88
N ASP A 5 -19.12 -14.23 -5.12
CA ASP A 5 -20.30 -14.58 -4.32
C ASP A 5 -21.60 -14.03 -4.94
N LEU A 6 -21.51 -13.21 -6.00
CA LEU A 6 -22.65 -12.56 -6.66
C LEU A 6 -23.05 -13.34 -7.91
N THR A 7 -24.27 -13.89 -7.96
CA THR A 7 -24.81 -14.64 -9.11
C THR A 7 -26.19 -14.12 -9.52
N GLY A 8 -26.41 -13.94 -10.82
CA GLY A 8 -27.72 -13.56 -11.38
C GLY A 8 -28.11 -12.10 -11.09
N GLU A 9 -29.33 -11.91 -10.57
CA GLU A 9 -29.99 -10.60 -10.41
C GLU A 9 -29.22 -9.62 -9.49
N ASP A 10 -28.49 -10.14 -8.50
CA ASP A 10 -27.64 -9.33 -7.61
C ASP A 10 -26.38 -8.81 -8.32
N LEU A 11 -25.87 -9.54 -9.31
CA LEU A 11 -24.76 -9.09 -10.15
C LEU A 11 -25.23 -7.97 -11.08
N ASP A 12 -26.42 -8.12 -11.67
CA ASP A 12 -26.99 -7.13 -12.58
C ASP A 12 -27.28 -5.81 -11.84
N LYS A 13 -27.87 -5.87 -10.64
CA LYS A 13 -28.04 -4.68 -9.77
C LYS A 13 -26.71 -4.04 -9.38
N TYR A 14 -25.71 -4.84 -9.03
CA TYR A 14 -24.38 -4.35 -8.67
C TYR A 14 -23.66 -3.67 -9.85
N VAL A 15 -23.82 -4.21 -11.06
CA VAL A 15 -23.30 -3.63 -12.29
C VAL A 15 -24.04 -2.34 -12.62
N GLU A 16 -25.38 -2.32 -12.52
CA GLU A 16 -26.20 -1.14 -12.83
C GLU A 16 -25.92 0.02 -11.86
N GLU A 17 -25.82 -0.25 -10.56
CA GLU A 17 -25.47 0.73 -9.53
C GLU A 17 -24.06 1.29 -9.73
N ARG A 18 -23.11 0.43 -10.16
CA ARG A 18 -21.76 0.87 -10.53
C ARG A 18 -21.70 1.63 -11.82
N VAL A 19 -22.49 1.29 -12.84
CA VAL A 19 -22.56 2.03 -14.11
C VAL A 19 -22.93 3.48 -13.84
N VAL A 20 -23.93 3.72 -12.97
CA VAL A 20 -24.36 5.07 -12.56
C VAL A 20 -23.28 5.80 -11.75
N THR A 21 -22.57 5.10 -10.86
CA THR A 21 -21.54 5.71 -9.98
C THR A 21 -20.12 5.69 -10.57
N THR A 22 -19.90 5.13 -11.76
CA THR A 22 -18.56 4.92 -12.34
C THR A 22 -17.73 6.20 -12.43
N THR A 23 -18.33 7.33 -12.78
CA THR A 23 -17.62 8.61 -12.89
C THR A 23 -17.12 9.07 -11.52
N LEU A 24 -17.94 8.90 -10.48
CA LEU A 24 -17.58 9.21 -9.09
C LEU A 24 -16.48 8.27 -8.59
N GLU A 25 -16.63 6.96 -8.80
CA GLU A 25 -15.58 5.98 -8.43
C GLU A 25 -14.25 6.27 -9.13
N LYS A 26 -14.27 6.64 -10.42
CA LYS A 26 -13.05 7.03 -11.17
C LYS A 26 -12.39 8.26 -10.57
N VAL A 27 -13.16 9.28 -10.21
CA VAL A 27 -12.63 10.49 -9.56
C VAL A 27 -12.05 10.16 -8.19
N LEU A 28 -12.75 9.37 -7.37
CA LEU A 28 -12.25 8.94 -6.06
C LEU A 28 -10.95 8.11 -6.16
N ASN A 29 -10.88 7.19 -7.12
CA ASN A 29 -9.70 6.36 -7.34
C ASN A 29 -8.52 7.18 -7.87
N SER A 30 -8.77 8.15 -8.75
CA SER A 30 -7.75 9.10 -9.20
C SER A 30 -7.26 9.97 -8.05
N ALA A 31 -8.16 10.49 -7.21
CA ALA A 31 -7.80 11.27 -6.03
C ALA A 31 -6.89 10.46 -5.09
N ARG A 32 -7.27 9.21 -4.75
CA ARG A 32 -6.46 8.30 -3.93
C ARG A 32 -5.10 8.01 -4.54
N ALA A 33 -5.03 7.81 -5.86
CA ALA A 33 -3.78 7.52 -6.56
C ALA A 33 -2.80 8.71 -6.55
N HIS A 34 -3.31 9.95 -6.50
CA HIS A 34 -2.50 11.16 -6.44
C HIS A 34 -2.26 11.69 -5.02
N SER A 35 -2.86 11.08 -3.99
CA SER A 35 -2.79 11.52 -2.60
C SER A 35 -2.27 10.43 -1.66
N ILE A 36 -1.18 9.77 -2.05
CA ILE A 36 -0.63 8.65 -1.30
C ILE A 36 0.23 9.19 -0.16
N PHE A 37 0.04 8.69 1.07
CA PHE A 37 0.82 9.00 2.26
C PHE A 37 1.58 7.75 2.73
N PRO A 38 2.85 7.58 2.29
CA PRO A 38 3.61 6.39 2.63
C PRO A 38 4.02 6.36 4.10
N ALA A 39 3.77 5.22 4.74
CA ALA A 39 4.45 4.76 5.93
C ALA A 39 5.62 3.87 5.50
N THR A 40 6.84 4.39 5.66
CA THR A 40 8.06 3.60 5.48
C THR A 40 8.25 2.64 6.64
N PHE A 41 8.48 1.36 6.33
CA PHE A 41 8.97 0.38 7.30
C PHE A 41 10.38 -0.04 6.91
N GLY A 42 11.35 0.74 7.37
CA GLY A 42 12.78 0.53 7.15
C GLY A 42 13.31 -0.66 7.94
N LEU A 43 13.64 -1.75 7.25
CA LEU A 43 14.13 -2.99 7.91
C LEU A 43 15.62 -3.25 7.66
N ALA A 44 16.09 -3.04 6.44
CA ALA A 44 17.46 -3.36 6.04
C ALA A 44 17.93 -2.44 4.90
N CYS A 45 18.82 -2.92 4.02
CA CYS A 45 19.42 -2.14 2.94
C CYS A 45 18.39 -1.49 1.98
N CYS A 46 17.25 -2.14 1.72
CA CYS A 46 16.18 -1.55 0.89
C CYS A 46 15.61 -0.25 1.48
N ALA A 47 15.76 -0.01 2.80
CA ALA A 47 15.33 1.23 3.42
C ALA A 47 16.17 2.43 2.95
N ILE A 48 17.48 2.25 2.77
CA ILE A 48 18.37 3.30 2.25
C ILE A 48 18.03 3.60 0.80
N GLU A 49 17.75 2.56 0.02
CA GLU A 49 17.30 2.73 -1.37
C GLU A 49 15.94 3.44 -1.43
N MET A 50 15.05 3.19 -0.46
CA MET A 50 13.80 3.96 -0.37
C MET A 50 14.08 5.42 0.00
N MET A 51 15.00 5.70 0.92
CA MET A 51 15.35 7.09 1.26
C MET A 51 15.95 7.84 0.06
N SER A 52 16.63 7.12 -0.86
CA SER A 52 17.13 7.70 -2.10
C SER A 52 15.99 8.16 -3.03
N THR A 53 14.82 7.51 -3.02
CA THR A 53 13.66 7.94 -3.82
C THR A 53 13.04 9.24 -3.32
N VAL A 54 13.20 9.55 -2.03
CA VAL A 54 12.79 10.83 -1.42
C VAL A 54 13.82 11.94 -1.68
N SER A 55 15.05 11.58 -2.01
CA SER A 55 16.12 12.54 -2.28
C SER A 55 15.83 13.39 -3.53
N PRO A 56 16.43 14.60 -3.65
CA PRO A 56 16.14 15.53 -4.74
C PRO A 56 16.49 15.01 -6.14
N ARG A 57 17.24 13.91 -6.23
CA ARG A 57 17.59 13.29 -7.52
C ARG A 57 16.41 12.56 -8.16
N TYR A 58 15.61 11.86 -7.36
CA TYR A 58 14.51 11.01 -7.84
C TYR A 58 13.13 11.58 -7.45
N ASP A 59 13.06 12.28 -6.32
CA ASP A 59 11.93 13.04 -5.83
C ASP A 59 10.55 12.39 -6.04
N ILE A 60 10.18 11.51 -5.11
CA ILE A 60 8.85 10.88 -5.07
C ILE A 60 7.72 11.87 -4.72
N ALA A 61 8.03 13.09 -4.24
CA ALA A 61 7.03 14.10 -3.90
C ALA A 61 6.14 14.47 -5.10
N ARG A 62 6.68 14.34 -6.32
CA ARG A 62 5.98 14.61 -7.58
C ARG A 62 4.72 13.77 -7.79
N PHE A 63 4.61 12.64 -7.12
CA PHE A 63 3.44 11.75 -7.20
C PHE A 63 2.45 11.93 -6.04
N GLY A 64 2.63 12.95 -5.20
CA GLY A 64 1.83 13.19 -4.00
C GLY A 64 2.34 12.47 -2.75
N ALA A 65 3.43 11.71 -2.87
CA ALA A 65 4.05 10.90 -1.81
C ALA A 65 5.14 11.64 -1.01
N GLU A 66 5.06 12.97 -0.93
CA GLU A 66 6.04 13.81 -0.21
C GLU A 66 6.00 13.54 1.30
N ALA A 67 4.80 13.47 1.86
CA ALA A 67 4.59 13.41 3.29
C ALA A 67 4.69 11.97 3.80
N PHE A 68 5.92 11.55 4.11
CA PHE A 68 6.16 10.29 4.82
C PHE A 68 5.64 10.37 6.25
N ARG A 69 4.54 9.66 6.51
CA ARG A 69 3.89 9.63 7.83
C ARG A 69 4.39 8.41 8.60
N ALA A 70 5.20 8.66 9.63
CA ALA A 70 5.71 7.60 10.51
C ALA A 70 4.59 6.93 11.34
N SER A 71 3.51 7.65 11.62
CA SER A 71 2.37 7.09 12.34
C SER A 71 1.45 6.30 11.39
N PRO A 72 1.15 5.02 11.67
CA PRO A 72 0.30 4.20 10.80
C PRO A 72 -1.15 4.70 10.72
N ARG A 73 -1.60 5.51 11.69
CA ARG A 73 -2.96 6.09 11.69
C ARG A 73 -3.15 7.23 10.68
N GLN A 74 -2.07 7.75 10.11
CA GLN A 74 -2.10 8.87 9.16
C GLN A 74 -1.61 8.47 7.77
N ALA A 75 -1.25 7.19 7.59
CA ALA A 75 -0.71 6.65 6.37
C ALA A 75 -1.71 5.67 5.75
N ASP A 76 -1.75 5.64 4.43
CA ASP A 76 -2.57 4.73 3.63
C ASP A 76 -1.72 3.67 2.91
N LEU A 77 -0.43 3.92 2.67
CA LEU A 77 0.47 2.97 2.01
C LEU A 77 1.59 2.50 2.95
N LEU A 78 1.67 1.21 3.23
CA LEU A 78 2.79 0.60 3.96
C LEU A 78 3.85 0.07 2.98
N ILE A 79 5.10 0.54 3.08
CA ILE A 79 6.21 0.02 2.26
C ILE A 79 7.12 -0.84 3.14
N LEU A 80 7.13 -2.15 2.89
CA LEU A 80 8.01 -3.11 3.56
C LEU A 80 9.38 -3.12 2.89
N SER A 81 10.32 -2.35 3.41
CA SER A 81 11.62 -2.13 2.78
C SER A 81 12.73 -2.95 3.41
N GLY A 82 12.81 -4.22 2.99
CA GLY A 82 13.90 -5.13 3.34
C GLY A 82 13.43 -6.42 3.99
N ARG A 83 14.38 -7.14 4.60
CA ARG A 83 14.11 -8.47 5.18
C ARG A 83 13.17 -8.39 6.38
N VAL A 84 12.08 -9.15 6.33
CA VAL A 84 11.19 -9.37 7.49
C VAL A 84 11.68 -10.61 8.23
N SER A 85 12.22 -10.43 9.44
CA SER A 85 12.55 -11.58 10.29
C SER A 85 11.29 -12.20 10.88
N ILE A 86 11.34 -13.49 11.24
CA ILE A 86 10.21 -14.21 11.87
C ILE A 86 9.74 -13.46 13.14
N LYS A 87 10.67 -12.91 13.92
CA LYS A 87 10.36 -12.09 15.10
C LYS A 87 9.65 -10.78 14.76
N MET A 88 9.92 -10.21 13.58
CA MET A 88 9.34 -8.95 13.14
C MET A 88 7.95 -9.11 12.51
N ALA A 89 7.63 -10.28 11.96
CA ALA A 89 6.35 -10.57 11.30
C ALA A 89 5.10 -10.16 12.12
N PRO A 90 4.96 -10.51 13.43
CA PRO A 90 3.79 -10.10 14.20
C PRO A 90 3.75 -8.59 14.53
N VAL A 91 4.89 -7.89 14.47
CA VAL A 91 4.95 -6.43 14.64
C VAL A 91 4.40 -5.75 13.39
N VAL A 92 4.90 -6.15 12.22
CA VAL A 92 4.42 -5.65 10.92
C VAL A 92 2.92 -5.86 10.77
N ARG A 93 2.43 -7.04 11.13
CA ARG A 93 1.00 -7.34 11.05
C ARG A 93 0.16 -6.38 11.88
N ARG A 94 0.55 -6.11 13.13
CA ARG A 94 -0.15 -5.17 14.00
C ARG A 94 -0.12 -3.74 13.47
N ILE A 95 0.99 -3.30 12.89
CA ILE A 95 1.10 -1.97 12.28
C ILE A 95 0.12 -1.86 11.12
N TYR A 96 0.08 -2.85 10.24
CA TYR A 96 -0.86 -2.87 9.12
C TYR A 96 -2.32 -2.92 9.59
N ASP A 97 -2.62 -3.69 10.63
CA ASP A 97 -3.97 -3.75 11.20
C ASP A 97 -4.40 -2.41 11.84
N GLN A 98 -3.46 -1.62 12.36
CA GLN A 98 -3.71 -0.29 12.94
C GLN A 98 -3.89 0.84 11.90
N MET A 99 -3.62 0.59 10.62
CA MET A 99 -3.87 1.55 9.54
C MET A 99 -5.36 1.63 9.19
N LEU A 100 -5.80 2.84 8.84
CA LEU A 100 -7.18 3.13 8.41
C LEU A 100 -7.46 2.56 7.01
N GLU A 101 -8.71 2.20 6.73
CA GLU A 101 -9.15 1.83 5.38
C GLU A 101 -9.48 3.11 4.59
N PRO A 102 -9.07 3.29 3.32
CA PRO A 102 -8.39 2.34 2.43
C PRO A 102 -6.87 2.26 2.65
N LYS A 103 -6.31 1.05 2.68
CA LYS A 103 -4.87 0.83 2.85
C LYS A 103 -4.26 -0.14 1.84
N TRP A 104 -2.98 0.09 1.54
CA TRP A 104 -2.19 -0.71 0.61
C TRP A 104 -0.86 -1.14 1.23
N ALA A 105 -0.30 -2.24 0.73
CA ALA A 105 1.02 -2.71 1.12
C ALA A 105 1.89 -2.95 -0.13
N ILE A 106 3.09 -2.39 -0.14
CA ILE A 106 4.12 -2.68 -1.15
C ILE A 106 5.21 -3.52 -0.50
N SER A 107 5.52 -4.65 -1.13
CA SER A 107 6.69 -5.45 -0.81
C SER A 107 7.88 -4.93 -1.62
N MET A 108 8.86 -4.32 -0.93
CA MET A 108 10.03 -3.71 -1.56
C MET A 108 11.29 -4.56 -1.34
N GLY A 109 11.78 -5.13 -2.44
CA GLY A 109 13.00 -5.92 -2.51
C GLY A 109 12.76 -7.43 -2.49
N ALA A 110 13.76 -8.20 -2.93
CA ALA A 110 13.64 -9.66 -3.01
C ALA A 110 13.39 -10.31 -1.64
N CYS A 111 13.99 -9.75 -0.59
CA CYS A 111 13.87 -10.30 0.77
C CYS A 111 12.44 -10.22 1.33
N SER A 112 11.68 -9.16 1.04
CA SER A 112 10.28 -9.06 1.47
C SER A 112 9.33 -9.81 0.53
N SER A 113 9.65 -9.85 -0.77
CA SER A 113 8.75 -10.41 -1.78
C SER A 113 8.78 -11.94 -1.86
N SER A 114 9.94 -12.56 -1.67
CA SER A 114 10.10 -14.02 -1.78
C SER A 114 11.01 -14.65 -0.72
N GLY A 115 11.52 -13.88 0.23
CA GLY A 115 12.61 -14.28 1.14
C GLY A 115 14.00 -14.05 0.54
N GLY A 116 14.10 -13.87 -0.79
CA GLY A 116 15.36 -13.60 -1.48
C GLY A 116 16.39 -14.70 -1.26
N MET A 117 17.65 -14.32 -1.00
CA MET A 117 18.71 -15.28 -0.70
C MET A 117 18.62 -15.87 0.72
N PHE A 118 17.83 -15.26 1.61
CA PHE A 118 17.70 -15.66 3.00
C PHE A 118 16.37 -16.40 3.15
N GLN A 119 16.33 -17.65 2.70
CA GLN A 119 15.16 -18.51 2.81
C GLN A 119 14.94 -18.87 4.30
N ASN A 120 14.05 -18.13 4.94
CA ASN A 120 13.62 -18.31 6.35
C ASN A 120 12.71 -19.54 6.52
#